data_AF-A0A8J7Q4R8-F1
#
_entry.id   AF-A0A8J7Q4R8-F1
#
_cell.length_a   1.000
_cell.length_b   1.000
_cell.length_c   1.000
_cell.angle_alpha   90.00
_cell.angle_beta   90.00
_cell.angle_gamma   90.00
#
_symmetry.space_group_name_H-M   'P 1'
#
loop_
_entity.id
_entity.type
_entity.pdbx_description
1 polymer ?
#
loop_
_entity_poly.entity_id
_entity_poly.type
_entity_poly.pdbx_seq_one_letter_code
_entity_poly.pdbx_strand_id
1 'polypeptide(L)'
;AMTGDGTNDSPALAQADVAVAMNSGTQAAKEAGNMVDLDSNPTKLIEVVEIGKQLLITRGSLTTFSIANDVAKYFAIIPAAFASTYPVLDRLNVMHLASPASAILSAVIFNALIIVALIPLALRGVKYRPVGAARLLRNNLLSYGVGGLLVPFAGIKLIDLLLAALGLA
;
A
#
# COMPACT_ATOMS: atom_id res chain seq x y z
N ALA A 1 2.21 -18.32 -17.56
CA ALA A 1 2.63 -17.23 -18.44
C ALA A 1 3.48 -17.80 -19.56
N MET A 2 3.33 -17.31 -20.79
CA MET A 2 4.03 -17.79 -21.98
C MET A 2 4.51 -16.60 -22.82
N THR A 3 5.60 -16.78 -23.56
CA THR A 3 6.04 -15.86 -24.61
C THR A 3 6.28 -16.62 -25.92
N GLY A 4 6.02 -15.99 -27.07
CA GLY A 4 6.16 -16.61 -28.38
C GLY A 4 5.98 -15.61 -29.53
N ASP A 5 6.26 -16.06 -30.75
CA ASP A 5 6.28 -15.22 -31.95
C ASP A 5 5.65 -15.90 -33.18
N GLY A 6 5.49 -17.22 -33.17
CA GLY A 6 4.98 -17.99 -34.30
C GLY A 6 3.47 -18.11 -34.34
N THR A 7 2.92 -18.31 -35.54
CA THR A 7 1.53 -18.79 -35.74
C THR A 7 1.28 -20.12 -35.03
N ASN A 8 2.33 -20.93 -34.89
CA ASN A 8 2.30 -22.20 -34.16
C ASN A 8 2.19 -22.00 -32.64
N ASP A 9 2.61 -20.84 -32.13
CA ASP A 9 2.50 -20.49 -30.71
C ASP A 9 1.14 -19.87 -30.38
N SER A 10 0.39 -19.39 -31.38
CA SER A 10 -0.92 -18.74 -31.19
C SER A 10 -1.91 -19.55 -30.34
N PRO A 11 -2.08 -20.88 -30.52
CA PRO A 11 -2.96 -21.66 -29.64
C PRO A 11 -2.47 -21.70 -28.20
N ALA A 12 -1.15 -21.80 -27.99
CA ALA A 12 -0.54 -21.88 -26.67
C ALA A 12 -0.54 -20.51 -25.96
N LEU A 13 -0.34 -19.41 -26.71
CA LEU A 13 -0.52 -18.04 -26.24
C LEU A 13 -1.98 -17.79 -25.84
N ALA A 14 -2.96 -18.23 -26.64
CA ALA A 14 -4.38 -18.08 -26.34
C ALA A 14 -4.82 -18.88 -25.10
N GLN A 15 -4.15 -20.00 -24.79
CA GLN A 15 -4.44 -20.82 -23.62
C GLN A 15 -3.73 -20.33 -22.35
N ALA A 16 -2.65 -19.56 -22.47
CA ALA A 16 -1.90 -19.09 -21.32
C ALA A 16 -2.63 -17.95 -20.59
N ASP A 17 -2.64 -17.98 -19.25
CA ASP A 17 -3.27 -16.92 -18.44
C ASP A 17 -2.63 -15.53 -18.63
N VAL A 18 -1.35 -15.51 -19.02
CA VAL A 18 -0.58 -14.31 -19.34
C VAL A 18 0.33 -14.62 -20.51
N ALA A 19 0.03 -14.05 -21.68
CA ALA A 19 0.71 -14.29 -22.94
C ALA A 19 1.39 -13.01 -23.45
N VAL A 20 2.68 -13.11 -23.77
CA VAL A 20 3.49 -12.01 -24.31
C VAL A 20 3.96 -12.37 -25.72
N ALA A 21 3.36 -11.76 -26.73
CA ALA A 21 3.72 -11.95 -28.13
C ALA A 21 4.91 -11.05 -28.51
N MET A 22 5.85 -11.54 -29.32
CA MET A 22 6.98 -10.72 -29.78
C MET A 22 6.57 -9.83 -30.97
N ASN A 23 7.13 -8.63 -31.07
CA ASN A 23 6.80 -7.70 -32.14
C ASN A 23 7.32 -8.15 -33.52
N SER A 24 8.40 -8.93 -33.57
CA SER A 24 8.83 -9.62 -34.79
C SER A 24 7.91 -10.77 -35.21
N GLY A 25 6.98 -11.17 -34.33
CA GLY A 25 6.09 -12.31 -34.53
C GLY A 25 4.95 -12.06 -35.50
N THR A 26 4.25 -13.14 -35.82
CA THR A 26 3.10 -13.15 -36.74
C THR A 26 1.92 -12.35 -36.18
N GLN A 27 1.03 -11.85 -37.06
CA GLN A 27 -0.20 -11.18 -36.63
C GLN A 27 -1.06 -12.10 -35.75
N ALA A 28 -1.14 -13.39 -36.09
CA ALA A 28 -1.86 -14.37 -35.29
C ALA A 28 -1.28 -14.53 -33.87
N ALA A 29 0.04 -14.40 -33.68
CA ALA A 29 0.65 -14.41 -32.34
C ALA A 29 0.30 -13.13 -31.57
N LYS A 30 0.31 -11.97 -32.25
CA LYS A 30 -0.03 -10.66 -31.65
C LYS A 30 -1.50 -10.56 -31.25
N GLU A 31 -2.40 -11.14 -32.04
CA GLU A 31 -3.84 -11.19 -31.73
C GLU A 31 -4.17 -12.18 -30.61
N ALA A 32 -3.37 -13.25 -30.47
CA ALA A 32 -3.54 -14.24 -29.40
C ALA A 32 -2.90 -13.81 -28.06
N GLY A 33 -1.93 -12.89 -28.07
CA GLY A 33 -1.23 -12.41 -26.88
C GLY A 33 -1.98 -11.32 -26.10
N ASN A 34 -1.78 -11.24 -24.78
CA ASN A 34 -2.34 -10.16 -23.96
C ASN A 34 -1.47 -8.88 -24.00
N MET A 35 -0.19 -9.05 -24.29
CA MET A 35 0.82 -7.99 -24.38
C MET A 35 1.73 -8.25 -25.57
N VAL A 36 2.31 -7.19 -26.12
CA VAL A 36 3.29 -7.26 -27.22
C VAL A 36 4.63 -6.72 -26.74
N ASP A 37 5.67 -7.54 -26.82
CA ASP A 37 7.05 -7.12 -26.57
C ASP A 37 7.66 -6.48 -27.83
N LEU A 38 7.82 -5.16 -27.78
CA LEU A 38 8.38 -4.35 -28.86
C LEU A 38 9.83 -4.69 -29.20
N ASP A 39 10.63 -5.16 -28.23
CA ASP A 39 12.04 -5.47 -28.44
C ASP A 39 12.27 -6.93 -28.84
N SER A 40 11.20 -7.74 -28.86
CA SER A 40 11.25 -9.14 -29.27
C SER A 40 12.35 -9.91 -28.54
N ASN A 41 12.38 -9.79 -27.21
CA ASN A 41 13.35 -10.47 -26.35
C ASN A 41 12.61 -11.35 -25.32
N PRO A 42 12.73 -12.69 -25.40
CA PRO A 42 12.02 -13.59 -24.50
C PRO A 42 12.38 -13.40 -23.01
N THR A 43 13.56 -12.83 -22.69
CA THR A 43 13.94 -12.56 -21.29
C THR A 43 13.08 -11.49 -20.63
N LYS A 44 12.41 -10.62 -21.40
CA LYS A 44 11.52 -9.59 -20.85
C LYS A 44 10.31 -10.16 -20.11
N LEU A 45 9.94 -11.41 -20.36
CA LEU A 45 8.90 -12.08 -19.57
C LEU A 45 9.25 -12.09 -18.07
N ILE A 46 10.54 -12.20 -17.73
CA ILE A 46 11.00 -12.16 -16.33
C ILE A 46 10.75 -10.76 -15.74
N GLU A 47 11.08 -9.71 -16.48
CA GLU A 47 10.87 -8.31 -16.07
C GLU A 47 9.39 -7.99 -15.88
N VAL A 48 8.53 -8.43 -16.82
CA VAL A 48 7.07 -8.29 -16.71
C VAL A 48 6.53 -8.96 -15.44
N VAL A 49 7.00 -10.17 -15.14
CA VAL A 49 6.61 -10.88 -13.91
C VAL A 49 7.12 -10.15 -12.66
N GLU A 50 8.33 -9.60 -12.70
CA GLU A 50 8.90 -8.84 -11.58
C GLU A 50 8.11 -7.56 -11.29
N ILE A 51 7.80 -6.77 -12.33
CA ILE A 51 6.96 -5.57 -12.23
C ILE A 51 5.58 -5.93 -11.66
N GLY A 52 4.95 -6.99 -12.19
CA GLY A 52 3.66 -7.47 -11.69
C GLY A 52 3.69 -7.83 -10.20
N LYS A 53 4.75 -8.54 -9.76
CA LYS A 53 4.95 -8.85 -8.33
C LYS A 53 5.16 -7.59 -7.50
N GLN A 54 5.94 -6.63 -7.98
CA GLN A 54 6.18 -5.37 -7.29
C GLN A 54 4.87 -4.60 -7.06
N LEU A 55 4.01 -4.51 -8.08
CA LEU A 55 2.71 -3.86 -7.96
C LEU A 55 1.81 -4.53 -6.91
N LEU A 56 1.72 -5.87 -6.93
CA LEU A 56 0.93 -6.64 -5.98
C LEU A 56 1.44 -6.48 -4.53
N ILE A 57 2.76 -6.57 -4.33
CA ILE A 57 3.38 -6.40 -3.01
C ILE A 57 3.17 -4.98 -2.50
N THR A 58 3.34 -3.97 -3.35
CA THR A 58 3.14 -2.56 -2.98
C THR A 58 1.71 -2.33 -2.52
N ARG A 59 0.73 -2.83 -3.29
CA ARG A 59 -0.69 -2.74 -2.92
C ARG A 59 -0.96 -3.39 -1.58
N GLY A 60 -0.49 -4.63 -1.38
CA GLY A 60 -0.66 -5.37 -0.12
C GLY A 60 0.01 -4.71 1.09
N SER A 61 1.19 -4.11 0.88
CA SER A 61 1.93 -3.37 1.91
C SER A 61 1.15 -2.12 2.34
N LEU A 62 0.65 -1.35 1.39
CA LEU A 62 -0.12 -0.14 1.65
C LEU A 62 -1.46 -0.43 2.34
N THR A 63 -2.18 -1.48 1.94
CA THR A 63 -3.41 -1.89 2.67
C THR A 63 -3.09 -2.33 4.09
N THR A 64 -2.03 -3.11 4.30
CA THR A 64 -1.60 -3.53 5.65
C THR A 64 -1.31 -2.32 6.53
N PHE A 65 -0.56 -1.35 6.01
CA PHE A 65 -0.25 -0.10 6.70
C PHE A 65 -1.52 0.72 7.00
N SER A 66 -2.40 0.89 6.01
CA SER A 66 -3.61 1.70 6.16
C SER A 66 -4.59 1.11 7.17
N ILE A 67 -4.75 -0.21 7.20
CA ILE A 67 -5.64 -0.88 8.16
C ILE A 67 -5.05 -0.77 9.58
N ALA A 68 -3.74 -1.00 9.74
CA ALA A 68 -3.09 -0.86 11.03
C ALA A 68 -3.19 0.58 11.59
N ASN A 69 -3.17 1.58 10.71
CA ASN A 69 -3.31 2.98 11.07
C ASN A 69 -4.66 3.31 11.71
N ASP A 70 -5.73 2.65 11.29
CA ASP A 70 -7.07 2.94 11.82
C ASP A 70 -7.18 2.67 13.33
N VAL A 71 -6.34 1.78 13.88
CA VAL A 71 -6.25 1.56 15.34
C VAL A 71 -5.95 2.87 16.08
N ALA A 72 -4.92 3.61 15.66
CA ALA A 72 -4.55 4.87 16.29
C ALA A 72 -5.65 5.94 16.13
N LYS A 73 -6.31 5.97 14.96
CA LYS A 73 -7.42 6.90 14.72
C LYS A 73 -8.59 6.65 15.67
N TYR A 74 -8.92 5.39 15.95
CA TYR A 74 -9.96 5.07 16.93
C TYR A 74 -9.60 5.56 18.33
N PHE A 75 -8.35 5.36 18.78
CA PHE A 75 -7.88 5.87 20.07
C PHE A 75 -7.79 7.41 20.15
N ALA A 76 -7.69 8.12 19.03
CA ALA A 76 -7.77 9.58 19.00
C ALA A 76 -9.22 10.08 19.04
N ILE A 77 -10.07 9.53 18.17
CA ILE A 77 -11.39 10.10 17.87
C ILE A 77 -12.45 9.67 18.88
N ILE A 78 -12.48 8.39 19.29
CA ILE A 78 -13.51 7.90 20.22
C ILE A 78 -13.53 8.66 21.56
N PRO A 79 -12.42 8.77 22.31
CA PRO A 79 -12.44 9.48 23.59
C PRO A 79 -12.82 10.96 23.41
N ALA A 80 -12.32 11.59 22.34
CA ALA A 80 -12.62 12.99 22.03
C ALA A 80 -14.09 13.23 21.67
N ALA A 81 -14.64 12.45 20.74
CA ALA A 81 -16.02 12.62 20.26
C ALA A 81 -17.07 12.39 21.35
N PHE A 82 -16.76 11.53 22.34
CA PHE A 82 -17.68 11.18 23.42
C PHE A 82 -17.31 11.79 24.78
N ALA A 83 -16.30 12.68 24.85
CA ALA A 83 -15.83 13.26 26.10
C ALA A 83 -16.94 13.94 26.93
N SER A 84 -17.93 14.55 26.26
CA SER A 84 -19.07 15.23 26.90
C SER A 84 -20.21 14.29 27.31
N THR A 85 -20.39 13.18 26.60
CA THR A 85 -21.51 12.25 26.82
C THR A 85 -21.14 11.11 27.76
N TYR A 86 -19.92 10.58 27.62
CA TYR A 86 -19.38 9.48 28.41
C TYR A 86 -17.95 9.81 28.87
N PRO A 87 -17.78 10.63 29.94
CA PRO A 87 -16.47 11.03 30.44
C PRO A 87 -15.55 9.84 30.81
N VAL A 88 -16.13 8.68 31.12
CA VAL A 88 -15.36 7.45 31.39
C VAL A 88 -14.49 7.00 30.20
N LEU A 89 -14.90 7.35 28.97
CA LEU A 89 -14.16 7.02 27.75
C LEU A 89 -12.88 7.83 27.60
N ASP A 90 -12.69 8.92 28.35
CA ASP A 90 -11.43 9.68 28.35
C ASP A 90 -10.25 8.83 28.84
N ARG A 91 -10.51 7.77 29.62
CA ARG A 91 -9.49 6.76 29.97
C ARG A 91 -8.91 6.02 28.76
N LEU A 92 -9.59 6.04 27.61
CA LEU A 92 -9.11 5.49 26.35
C LEU A 92 -8.21 6.48 25.57
N ASN A 93 -8.03 7.72 26.05
CA ASN A 93 -7.07 8.67 25.51
C ASN A 93 -5.63 8.27 25.86
N VAL A 94 -5.17 7.14 25.30
CA VAL A 94 -3.82 6.59 25.53
C VAL A 94 -2.74 7.59 25.11
N MET A 95 -3.02 8.43 24.10
CA MET A 95 -2.10 9.46 23.62
C MET A 95 -2.06 10.72 24.50
N HIS A 96 -2.94 10.84 25.50
CA HIS A 96 -3.08 12.01 26.36
C HIS A 96 -3.16 13.31 25.54
N LEU A 97 -4.06 13.36 24.55
CA LEU A 97 -4.27 14.51 23.67
C LEU A 97 -4.87 15.69 24.45
N ALA A 98 -4.51 16.92 24.06
CA ALA A 98 -4.74 18.13 24.85
C ALA A 98 -6.22 18.50 25.03
N SER A 99 -7.02 18.45 23.95
CA SER A 99 -8.45 18.73 23.99
C SER A 99 -9.22 17.82 23.01
N PRO A 100 -10.55 17.63 23.19
CA PRO A 100 -11.35 16.89 22.23
C PRO A 100 -11.31 17.50 20.81
N ALA A 101 -11.25 18.82 20.71
CA ALA A 101 -11.18 19.51 19.42
C ALA A 101 -9.82 19.30 18.75
N SER A 102 -8.73 19.46 19.50
CA SER A 102 -7.37 19.26 18.99
C SER A 102 -7.11 17.81 18.59
N ALA A 103 -7.68 16.84 19.32
CA ALA A 103 -7.57 15.42 19.01
C ALA A 103 -8.19 15.06 17.65
N ILE A 104 -9.42 15.54 17.38
CA ILE A 104 -10.11 15.32 16.11
C ILE A 104 -9.34 16.02 14.99
N LEU A 105 -8.92 17.27 15.20
CA LEU A 105 -8.18 18.04 14.22
C LEU A 105 -6.84 17.37 13.87
N SER A 106 -6.11 16.89 14.87
CA SER A 106 -4.84 16.17 14.70
C SER A 106 -5.01 14.88 13.90
N ALA A 107 -6.06 14.11 14.18
CA ALA A 107 -6.37 12.90 13.44
C ALA A 107 -6.69 13.18 11.96
N VAL A 108 -7.45 14.24 11.68
CA VAL A 108 -7.80 14.67 10.32
C VAL A 108 -6.57 15.17 9.56
N ILE A 109 -5.75 16.03 10.17
CA ILE A 109 -4.50 16.53 9.57
C ILE A 109 -3.56 15.37 9.27
N PHE A 110 -3.37 14.44 10.23
CA PHE A 110 -2.54 13.27 10.02
C PHE A 110 -3.03 12.44 8.82
N ASN A 111 -4.34 12.23 8.71
CA ASN A 111 -4.93 11.47 7.59
C ASN A 111 -4.69 12.14 6.23
N ALA A 112 -4.66 13.48 6.17
CA ALA A 112 -4.31 14.20 4.95
C ALA A 112 -2.81 14.08 4.62
N LEU A 113 -1.94 14.25 5.62
CA LEU A 113 -0.49 14.22 5.44
C LEU A 113 0.03 12.82 5.08
N ILE A 114 -0.55 11.77 5.67
CA ILE A 114 -0.09 10.40 5.42
C ILE A 114 -0.31 9.96 3.98
N ILE A 115 -1.37 10.45 3.32
CA ILE A 115 -1.61 10.19 1.89
C ILE A 115 -0.44 10.74 1.08
N VAL A 116 -0.07 12.00 1.29
CA VAL A 116 1.03 12.66 0.57
C VAL A 116 2.36 11.94 0.84
N ALA A 117 2.60 11.53 2.09
CA ALA A 117 3.80 10.79 2.48
C ALA A 117 3.91 9.40 1.82
N LEU A 118 2.79 8.75 1.50
CA LEU A 118 2.76 7.41 0.89
C LEU A 118 2.81 7.44 -0.66
N ILE A 119 2.56 8.59 -1.31
CA ILE A 119 2.63 8.71 -2.78
C ILE A 119 3.98 8.24 -3.34
N PRO A 120 5.15 8.67 -2.82
CA PRO A 120 6.44 8.22 -3.35
C PRO A 120 6.63 6.70 -3.24
N LEU A 121 6.11 6.08 -2.19
CA LEU A 121 6.16 4.63 -2.00
C LEU A 121 5.25 3.91 -3.01
N ALA A 122 4.05 4.45 -3.26
CA ALA A 122 3.13 3.90 -4.25
C ALA A 122 3.69 3.96 -5.68
N LEU A 123 4.42 5.04 -6.02
CA LEU A 123 5.02 5.23 -7.35
C LEU A 123 6.33 4.44 -7.55
N ARG A 124 7.22 4.42 -6.54
CA ARG A 124 8.50 3.69 -6.63
C ARG A 124 8.33 2.17 -6.47
N GLY A 125 7.27 1.76 -5.78
CA GLY A 125 6.98 0.37 -5.46
C GLY A 125 7.89 -0.22 -4.39
N VAL A 126 7.39 -1.24 -3.71
CA VAL A 126 8.10 -2.02 -2.70
C VAL A 126 9.00 -3.04 -3.37
N LYS A 127 10.32 -2.96 -3.16
CA LYS A 127 11.29 -3.86 -3.78
C LYS A 127 10.94 -5.34 -3.55
N TYR A 128 10.82 -6.09 -4.65
CA TYR A 128 10.63 -7.53 -4.59
C TYR A 128 11.89 -8.22 -4.04
N ARG A 129 11.69 -9.24 -3.19
CA ARG A 129 12.75 -10.15 -2.73
C ARG A 129 12.28 -11.58 -2.91
N PRO A 130 13.07 -12.46 -3.56
CA PRO A 130 12.68 -13.84 -3.80
C PRO A 130 12.81 -14.66 -2.50
N VAL A 131 11.77 -14.59 -1.66
CA VAL A 131 11.66 -15.36 -0.42
C VAL A 131 10.34 -16.13 -0.41
N GLY A 132 10.27 -17.20 0.37
CA GLY A 132 9.04 -17.98 0.52
C GLY A 132 7.85 -17.14 1.02
N ALA A 133 6.64 -17.49 0.60
CA ALA A 133 5.41 -16.72 0.86
C ALA A 133 5.19 -16.41 2.34
N ALA A 134 5.39 -17.39 3.23
CA ALA A 134 5.26 -17.19 4.67
C ALA A 134 6.24 -16.15 5.23
N ARG A 135 7.49 -16.15 4.74
CA ARG A 135 8.50 -15.16 5.14
C ARG A 135 8.19 -13.77 4.57
N LEU A 136 7.69 -13.71 3.33
CA LEU A 136 7.24 -12.45 2.72
C LEU A 136 6.09 -11.83 3.52
N LEU A 137 5.06 -12.61 3.83
CA LEU A 137 3.92 -12.18 4.65
C LEU A 137 4.37 -11.69 6.02
N ARG A 138 5.20 -12.48 6.72
CA ARG A 138 5.72 -12.10 8.05
C ARG A 138 6.47 -10.78 7.99
N ASN A 139 7.37 -10.61 7.03
CA ASN A 139 8.13 -9.38 6.89
C ASN A 139 7.22 -8.19 6.57
N ASN A 140 6.20 -8.39 5.73
CA ASN A 140 5.22 -7.35 5.42
C ASN A 140 4.43 -6.92 6.66
N LEU A 141 3.93 -7.88 7.45
CA LEU A 141 3.23 -7.59 8.71
C LEU A 141 4.12 -6.90 9.73
N LEU A 142 5.39 -7.33 9.85
CA LEU A 142 6.34 -6.71 10.76
C LEU A 142 6.70 -5.28 10.34
N SER A 143 6.97 -5.02 9.06
CA SER A 143 7.37 -3.69 8.61
C SER A 143 6.18 -2.74 8.45
N TYR A 144 5.17 -3.13 7.68
CA TYR A 144 4.04 -2.27 7.35
C TYR A 144 2.91 -2.36 8.38
N GLY A 145 2.72 -3.50 9.04
CA GLY A 145 1.75 -3.63 10.13
C GLY A 145 2.21 -2.90 11.39
N VAL A 146 3.42 -3.19 11.89
CA VAL A 146 3.95 -2.49 13.08
C VAL A 146 4.23 -1.02 12.76
N GLY A 147 4.77 -0.71 11.57
CA GLY A 147 4.94 0.67 11.13
C GLY A 147 3.61 1.41 11.03
N GLY A 148 2.59 0.77 10.45
CA GLY A 148 1.23 1.31 10.37
C GLY A 148 0.56 1.47 11.73
N LEU A 149 0.98 0.72 12.74
CA LEU A 149 0.53 0.92 14.12
C LEU A 149 1.28 2.07 14.78
N LEU A 150 2.61 2.10 14.79
CA LEU A 150 3.39 3.05 15.60
C LEU A 150 3.45 4.47 15.01
N VAL A 151 3.62 4.60 13.69
CA VAL A 151 3.73 5.89 12.99
C VAL A 151 2.55 6.83 13.28
N PRO A 152 1.28 6.40 13.21
CA PRO A 152 0.16 7.30 13.48
C PRO A 152 0.02 7.70 14.94
N PHE A 153 0.34 6.84 15.91
CA PHE A 153 0.36 7.26 17.32
C PHE A 153 1.35 8.41 17.53
N ALA A 154 2.56 8.29 16.99
CA ALA A 154 3.56 9.34 17.04
C ALA A 154 3.12 10.58 16.24
N GLY A 155 2.61 10.40 15.02
CA GLY A 155 2.21 11.50 14.13
C GLY A 155 1.06 12.33 14.69
N ILE A 156 -0.02 11.69 15.15
CA ILE A 156 -1.17 12.37 15.77
C ILE A 156 -0.72 13.12 17.02
N LYS A 157 0.10 12.50 17.89
CA LYS A 157 0.60 13.16 19.09
C LYS A 157 1.46 14.38 18.77
N LEU A 158 2.34 14.29 17.78
CA LEU A 158 3.19 15.42 17.37
C LEU A 158 2.35 16.57 16.81
N ILE A 159 1.33 16.29 16.01
CA ILE A 159 0.42 17.33 15.49
C ILE A 159 -0.34 17.99 16.64
N ASP A 160 -0.86 17.20 17.58
CA ASP A 160 -1.59 17.72 18.76
C ASP A 160 -0.70 18.63 19.62
N LEU A 161 0.54 18.22 19.86
CA LEU A 161 1.52 19.04 20.59
C LEU A 161 1.83 20.35 19.87
N LEU A 162 1.93 20.33 18.54
CA LEU A 162 2.14 21.54 17.74
C LEU A 162 0.93 22.48 17.81
N LEU A 163 -0.29 21.93 17.72
CA LEU A 163 -1.52 22.73 17.87
C LEU A 163 -1.61 23.35 19.26
N ALA A 164 -1.29 22.59 20.31
CA ALA A 164 -1.26 23.08 21.68
C ALA A 164 -0.20 24.18 21.88
N ALA A 165 1.00 23.99 21.34
CA ALA A 165 2.07 24.98 21.42
C ALA A 165 1.74 26.30 20.67
N LEU A 166 0.95 26.21 19.59
CA LEU A 166 0.49 27.38 18.83
C LEU A 166 -0.77 28.04 19.41
N GLY A 167 -1.33 27.52 20.51
CA GLY A 167 -2.58 28.02 21.10
C GLY A 167 -3.81 27.75 20.24
N LEU A 168 -3.75 26.74 19.37
CA LEU A 168 -4.83 26.33 18.47
C LEU A 168 -5.58 25.08 18.99
N ALA A 169 -5.30 24.66 20.23
CA ALA A 169 -5.88 23.47 20.87
C ALA A 169 -7.06 23.79 21.79
#